data_AF-A0A9D6S5G2-F1
#
_entry.id   AF-A0A9D6S5G2-F1
#
_cell.length_a   1.000
_cell.length_b   1.000
_cell.length_c   1.000
_cell.angle_alpha   90.00
_cell.angle_beta   90.00
_cell.angle_gamma   90.00
#
_symmetry.space_group_name_H-M   'P 1'
#
loop_
_entity.id
_entity.type
_entity.pdbx_description
1 polymer ?
#
loop_
_entity_poly.entity_id
_entity_poly.type
_entity_poly.pdbx_seq_one_letter_code
_entity_poly.pdbx_strand_id
1 'polypeptide(L)'
;MKKLTKLPLYIGMGVLMLSLLFTAYQVTNSAPALQTQTQATTDKVQVQLIPAKGTFPIGEEVELAFTLVSDQEVGGSDLVVRFDPTFVNIFPDKISAGNQFGLASVNITNIAKGEMIVSYVAKNKTGEKNAILGSIKMVGLKKGQTVIN
;
A
#
# COMPACT_ATOMS: atom_id res chain seq x y z
N MET A 1 44.99 -16.58 39.01
CA MET A 1 43.87 -15.71 38.57
C MET A 1 43.82 -15.69 37.03
N LYS A 2 42.95 -16.47 36.39
CA LYS A 2 42.80 -16.51 34.92
C LYS A 2 41.31 -16.64 34.54
N LYS A 3 40.51 -15.58 34.65
CA LYS A 3 39.07 -15.69 34.35
C LYS A 3 38.39 -14.47 33.71
N LEU A 4 39.11 -13.50 33.14
CA LEU A 4 38.47 -12.31 32.53
C LEU A 4 38.94 -11.95 31.11
N THR A 5 39.88 -12.68 30.51
CA THR A 5 40.44 -12.33 29.19
C THR A 5 39.52 -12.60 27.99
N LYS A 6 38.38 -13.28 28.18
CA LYS A 6 37.42 -13.57 27.10
C LYS A 6 36.12 -12.75 27.18
N LEU A 7 35.95 -11.96 28.25
CA LEU A 7 34.77 -11.12 28.46
C LEU A 7 34.48 -10.15 27.29
N PRO A 8 35.47 -9.41 26.73
CA PRO A 8 35.20 -8.53 25.60
C PRO A 8 34.81 -9.28 24.32
N LEU A 9 35.30 -10.52 24.14
CA LEU A 9 34.96 -11.35 22.98
C LEU A 9 33.49 -11.81 23.02
N TYR A 10 33.01 -12.22 24.20
CA TYR A 10 31.60 -12.64 24.35
C TYR A 10 30.62 -11.46 24.24
N ILE A 11 31.02 -10.27 24.72
CA ILE A 11 30.23 -9.05 24.54
C ILE A 11 30.14 -8.68 23.06
N GLY A 12 31.27 -8.70 22.34
CA GLY A 12 31.28 -8.43 20.89
C GLY A 12 30.43 -9.40 20.08
N MET A 13 30.49 -10.70 20.41
CA MET A 13 29.69 -11.73 19.74
C MET A 13 28.18 -11.58 20.03
N GLY A 14 27.83 -11.17 21.25
CA GLY A 14 26.44 -10.88 21.64
C GLY A 14 25.86 -9.69 20.89
N VAL A 15 26.63 -8.59 20.76
CA VAL A 15 26.23 -7.41 19.98
C VAL A 15 26.04 -7.78 18.51
N LEU A 16 26.96 -8.57 17.94
CA LEU A 16 26.90 -8.97 16.53
C LEU A 16 25.66 -9.86 16.24
N MET A 17 25.35 -10.81 17.13
CA MET A 17 24.11 -11.58 17.03
C MET A 17 22.86 -10.72 17.15
N LEU A 18 22.82 -9.76 18.09
CA LEU A 18 21.68 -8.84 18.21
C LEU A 18 21.47 -8.01 16.94
N SER A 19 22.54 -7.50 16.34
CA SER A 19 22.44 -6.74 15.08
C SER A 19 21.95 -7.59 13.91
N LEU A 20 22.35 -8.87 13.84
CA LEU A 20 21.85 -9.81 12.82
C LEU A 20 20.38 -10.18 13.05
N LEU A 21 19.94 -10.36 14.30
CA LEU A 21 18.53 -10.56 14.62
C LEU A 21 17.69 -9.34 14.26
N PHE A 22 18.21 -8.13 14.51
CA PHE A 22 17.50 -6.89 14.20
C PHE A 22 17.38 -6.67 12.68
N THR A 23 18.43 -6.94 11.90
CA THR A 23 18.35 -6.87 10.43
C THR A 23 17.45 -7.97 9.86
N ALA A 24 17.51 -9.20 10.38
CA ALA A 24 16.60 -10.27 9.97
C ALA A 24 15.13 -9.89 10.24
N TYR A 25 14.84 -9.30 11.41
CA TYR A 25 13.51 -8.81 11.78
C TYR A 25 13.01 -7.68 10.86
N GLN A 26 13.87 -6.74 10.48
CA GLN A 26 13.50 -5.69 9.53
C GLN A 26 13.26 -6.23 8.12
N VAL A 27 14.06 -7.21 7.67
CA VAL A 27 13.88 -7.84 6.36
C VAL A 27 12.61 -8.69 6.30
N THR A 28 12.23 -9.38 7.40
CA THR A 28 10.97 -10.16 7.42
C THR A 28 9.72 -9.27 7.51
N ASN A 29 9.83 -8.05 8.03
CA ASN A 29 8.73 -7.08 8.06
C ASN A 29 8.66 -6.21 6.80
N SER A 30 9.62 -6.33 5.90
CA SER A 30 9.56 -5.72 4.57
C SER A 30 8.64 -6.57 3.70
N ALA A 31 7.33 -6.43 3.88
CA ALA A 31 6.35 -7.09 3.05
C ALA A 31 6.55 -6.63 1.59
N PRO A 32 6.45 -7.55 0.60
CA PRO A 32 6.54 -7.18 -0.80
C PRO A 32 5.40 -6.20 -1.10
N ALA A 33 5.74 -5.01 -1.60
CA ALA A 33 4.76 -4.16 -2.25
C ALA A 33 4.11 -5.00 -3.36
N LEU A 34 2.79 -5.16 -3.33
CA LEU A 34 2.04 -5.79 -4.41
C LEU A 34 2.17 -4.87 -5.62
N GLN A 35 3.19 -5.10 -6.45
CA GLN A 35 3.33 -4.43 -7.74
C GLN A 35 2.30 -5.02 -8.70
N THR A 36 1.04 -4.64 -8.54
CA THR A 36 0.04 -4.83 -9.58
C THR A 36 0.39 -3.88 -10.72
N GLN A 37 0.86 -4.40 -11.85
CA GLN A 37 1.03 -3.61 -13.06
C GLN A 37 -0.35 -3.15 -13.53
N THR A 38 -0.64 -1.87 -13.34
CA THR A 38 -1.79 -1.21 -13.95
C THR A 38 -1.52 -1.09 -15.45
N GLN A 39 -2.49 -1.47 -16.29
CA GLN A 39 -2.40 -1.37 -17.75
C GLN A 39 -2.56 0.07 -18.26
N ALA A 40 -2.07 1.06 -17.52
CA ALA A 40 -1.98 2.43 -18.01
C ALA A 40 -0.69 2.53 -18.83
N THR A 41 -0.82 2.80 -20.12
CA THR A 41 0.23 2.77 -21.16
C THR A 41 1.39 3.76 -20.98
N THR A 42 1.56 4.38 -19.80
CA THR A 42 2.63 5.38 -19.56
C THR A 42 2.98 5.56 -18.08
N ASP A 43 2.08 5.25 -17.13
CA ASP A 43 2.27 5.47 -15.70
C ASP A 43 2.13 4.16 -14.91
N LYS A 44 3.07 3.87 -13.99
CA LYS A 44 2.98 2.71 -13.10
C LYS A 44 2.31 3.12 -11.79
N VAL A 45 1.03 2.84 -11.64
CA VAL A 45 0.37 2.95 -10.33
C VAL A 45 0.67 1.69 -9.53
N GLN A 46 1.28 1.85 -8.35
CA GLN A 46 1.51 0.80 -7.38
C GLN A 46 0.39 0.82 -6.34
N VAL A 47 -0.14 -0.37 -6.00
CA VAL A 47 -1.19 -0.53 -5.00
C VAL A 47 -0.59 -1.14 -3.75
N GLN A 48 -0.81 -0.52 -2.60
CA GLN A 48 -0.33 -1.01 -1.31
C GLN A 48 -1.49 -1.17 -0.33
N LEU A 49 -1.61 -2.35 0.27
CA LEU A 49 -2.50 -2.57 1.40
C LEU A 49 -1.84 -2.06 2.69
N ILE A 50 -2.60 -1.44 3.58
CA ILE A 50 -2.17 -0.97 4.89
C ILE A 50 -3.10 -1.61 5.94
N PRO A 51 -2.59 -2.53 6.78
CA PRO A 51 -1.21 -3.02 6.85
C PRO A 51 -0.84 -3.96 5.69
N ALA A 52 0.42 -3.92 5.25
CA ALA A 52 0.95 -4.56 4.03
C ALA A 52 1.04 -6.10 4.06
N LYS A 53 0.20 -6.79 4.84
CA LYS A 53 0.29 -8.24 5.03
C LYS A 53 -0.40 -9.06 3.93
N GLY A 54 -0.95 -8.43 2.90
CA GLY A 54 -1.72 -9.10 1.82
C GLY A 54 -2.92 -9.92 2.33
N THR A 55 -3.23 -9.81 3.62
CA THR A 55 -4.22 -10.56 4.38
C THR A 55 -4.83 -9.59 5.37
N PHE A 56 -6.16 -9.61 5.47
CA PHE A 56 -6.91 -8.74 6.36
C PHE A 56 -8.02 -9.55 7.06
N PRO A 57 -8.33 -9.24 8.34
CA PRO A 57 -9.40 -9.93 9.06
C PRO A 57 -10.78 -9.60 8.47
N ILE A 58 -11.70 -10.55 8.57
CA ILE A 58 -13.10 -10.33 8.18
C ILE A 58 -13.73 -9.35 9.19
N GLY A 59 -14.49 -8.38 8.68
CA GLY A 59 -15.16 -7.38 9.51
C GLY A 59 -14.28 -6.23 9.99
N GLU A 60 -12.95 -6.31 9.78
CA GLU A 60 -12.04 -5.20 10.10
C GLU A 60 -11.88 -4.26 8.90
N GLU A 61 -11.80 -2.97 9.22
CA GLU A 61 -11.60 -1.93 8.23
C GLU A 61 -10.09 -1.78 7.95
N VAL A 62 -9.72 -1.95 6.68
CA VAL A 62 -8.35 -1.83 6.19
C VAL A 62 -8.27 -0.77 5.11
N GLU A 63 -7.08 -0.22 4.93
CA GLU A 63 -6.83 0.87 3.99
C GLU A 63 -6.03 0.36 2.79
N LEU A 64 -6.49 0.68 1.58
CA LEU A 64 -5.76 0.51 0.33
C LEU A 64 -5.22 1.87 -0.10
N ALA A 65 -3.90 2.02 -0.13
CA ALA A 65 -3.24 3.21 -0.64
C ALA A 65 -2.80 3.00 -2.09
N PHE A 66 -2.98 4.05 -2.89
CA PHE A 66 -2.59 4.09 -4.30
C PHE A 66 -1.43 5.06 -4.46
N THR A 67 -0.31 4.57 -4.97
CA THR A 67 0.90 5.36 -5.17
C THR A 67 1.20 5.46 -6.65
N LEU A 68 1.28 6.68 -7.17
CA LEU A 68 1.77 6.96 -8.50
C LEU A 68 3.30 6.88 -8.51
N VAL A 69 3.84 6.15 -9.49
CA VAL A 69 5.26 6.16 -9.84
C VAL A 69 5.36 6.36 -11.36
N SER A 70 5.81 7.53 -11.78
CA SER A 70 5.96 7.91 -13.18
C SER A 70 7.33 8.53 -13.47
N ASP A 71 7.80 8.36 -14.70
CA ASP A 71 9.02 9.01 -15.19
C ASP A 71 8.77 10.49 -15.56
N GLN A 72 7.50 10.86 -15.76
CA GLN A 72 7.03 12.20 -16.13
C GLN A 72 6.17 12.82 -15.02
N GLU A 73 6.02 14.14 -15.06
CA GLU A 73 5.11 14.82 -14.13
C GLU A 73 3.66 14.57 -14.56
N VAL A 74 2.85 14.05 -13.64
CA VAL A 74 1.44 13.75 -13.87
C VAL A 74 0.59 14.80 -13.16
N GLY A 75 -0.24 15.50 -13.93
CA GLY A 75 -1.17 16.52 -13.42
C GLY A 75 -2.48 15.93 -12.88
N GLY A 76 -2.85 14.73 -13.29
CA GLY A 76 -4.06 14.05 -12.83
C GLY A 76 -4.10 12.58 -13.25
N SER A 77 -4.85 11.78 -12.52
CA SER A 77 -4.95 10.34 -12.74
C SER A 77 -6.38 9.87 -12.45
N ASP A 78 -6.92 9.07 -13.37
CA ASP A 78 -8.14 8.31 -13.15
C ASP A 78 -7.78 6.88 -12.77
N LEU A 79 -8.13 6.49 -11.55
CA LEU A 79 -7.99 5.11 -11.07
C LEU A 79 -9.30 4.37 -11.27
N VAL A 80 -9.28 3.32 -12.09
CA VAL A 80 -10.39 2.38 -12.18
C VAL A 80 -10.12 1.25 -11.20
N VAL A 81 -10.92 1.17 -10.14
CA VAL A 81 -10.82 0.14 -9.10
C VAL A 81 -11.87 -0.92 -9.34
N ARG A 82 -11.41 -2.16 -9.51
CA ARG A 82 -12.25 -3.36 -9.70
C ARG A 82 -12.04 -4.34 -8.55
N PHE A 83 -13.13 -4.76 -7.92
CA PHE A 83 -13.12 -5.68 -6.79
C PHE A 83 -14.29 -6.66 -6.87
N ASP A 84 -14.22 -7.78 -6.13
CA ASP A 84 -15.35 -8.69 -5.97
C ASP A 84 -16.22 -8.23 -4.78
N PRO A 85 -17.44 -7.70 -5.03
CA PRO A 85 -18.30 -7.18 -3.96
C PRO A 85 -18.85 -8.28 -3.04
N THR A 86 -18.67 -9.56 -3.39
CA THR A 86 -19.02 -10.69 -2.52
C THR A 86 -17.92 -11.00 -1.50
N PHE A 87 -16.68 -10.55 -1.72
CA PHE A 87 -15.56 -10.72 -0.80
C PHE A 87 -15.24 -9.46 -0.01
N VAL A 88 -15.45 -8.29 -0.61
CA VAL A 88 -15.01 -7.01 -0.05
C VAL A 88 -16.11 -5.98 -0.23
N ASN A 89 -16.34 -5.18 0.80
CA ASN A 89 -17.10 -3.94 0.68
C ASN A 89 -16.13 -2.75 0.70
N ILE A 90 -16.32 -1.81 -0.23
CA ILE A 90 -15.59 -0.54 -0.28
C ILE A 90 -16.54 0.57 0.14
N PHE A 91 -16.05 1.52 0.93
CA PHE A 91 -16.82 2.68 1.40
C PHE A 91 -16.47 3.92 0.56
N PRO A 92 -17.34 4.34 -0.39
CA PRO A 92 -17.05 5.48 -1.27
C PRO A 92 -16.92 6.81 -0.52
N ASP A 93 -17.58 6.92 0.63
CA ASP A 93 -17.53 8.06 1.55
C ASP A 93 -16.24 8.12 2.38
N LYS A 94 -15.45 7.05 2.38
CA LYS A 94 -14.17 6.94 3.09
C LYS A 94 -12.97 6.92 2.16
N ILE A 95 -13.10 7.58 1.01
CA ILE A 95 -11.99 7.78 0.06
C ILE A 95 -11.27 9.07 0.43
N SER A 96 -9.96 8.96 0.57
CA SER A 96 -9.12 10.06 1.03
C SER A 96 -8.14 10.47 -0.05
N ALA A 97 -7.90 11.78 -0.15
CA ALA A 97 -6.87 12.34 -0.99
C ALA A 97 -5.48 12.13 -0.37
N GLY A 98 -4.46 11.95 -1.21
CA GLY A 98 -3.08 11.94 -0.77
C GLY A 98 -2.54 13.33 -0.42
N ASN A 99 -1.27 13.37 -0.03
CA ASN A 99 -0.64 14.63 0.38
C ASN A 99 -0.47 15.59 -0.80
N GLN A 100 -0.09 15.09 -1.98
CA GLN A 100 0.23 15.92 -3.15
C GLN A 100 -0.87 15.90 -4.23
N PHE A 101 -1.81 14.97 -4.14
CA PHE A 101 -2.99 14.89 -5.01
C PHE A 101 -4.26 15.23 -4.23
N GLY A 102 -5.15 16.00 -4.83
CA GLY A 102 -6.50 16.24 -4.35
C GLY A 102 -7.48 15.23 -4.95
N LEU A 103 -8.49 14.83 -4.18
CA LEU A 103 -9.61 14.04 -4.69
C LEU A 103 -10.49 14.95 -5.56
N ALA A 104 -10.59 14.64 -6.85
CA ALA A 104 -11.38 15.42 -7.79
C ALA A 104 -12.82 14.87 -7.91
N SER A 105 -12.96 13.55 -8.05
CA SER A 105 -14.28 12.90 -8.09
C SER A 105 -14.22 11.42 -7.74
N VAL A 106 -15.36 10.90 -7.27
CA VAL A 106 -15.62 9.47 -7.10
C VAL A 106 -16.86 9.13 -7.91
N ASN A 107 -16.69 8.33 -8.95
CA ASN A 107 -17.77 7.86 -9.80
C ASN A 107 -17.97 6.36 -9.62
N ILE A 108 -19.12 5.98 -9.06
CA ILE A 108 -19.47 4.57 -8.87
C ILE A 108 -20.17 4.09 -10.14
N THR A 109 -19.43 3.44 -11.02
CA THR A 109 -19.95 2.98 -12.31
C THR A 109 -20.90 1.80 -12.13
N ASN A 110 -20.53 0.83 -11.29
CA ASN A 110 -21.38 -0.31 -10.97
C ASN A 110 -20.94 -1.00 -9.67
N ILE A 111 -21.52 -0.62 -8.53
CA ILE A 111 -21.14 -1.20 -7.23
C ILE A 111 -21.50 -2.68 -7.11
N ALA A 112 -22.58 -3.12 -7.79
CA ALA A 112 -22.99 -4.53 -7.80
C ALA A 112 -22.01 -5.42 -8.60
N LYS A 113 -21.22 -4.83 -9.49
CA LYS A 113 -20.12 -5.50 -10.21
C LYS A 113 -18.74 -5.15 -9.62
N GLY A 114 -18.71 -4.37 -8.54
CA GLY A 114 -17.48 -3.91 -7.88
C GLY A 114 -16.59 -3.07 -8.77
N GLU A 115 -17.15 -2.15 -9.56
CA GLU A 115 -16.38 -1.23 -10.40
C GLU A 115 -16.65 0.23 -10.02
N MET A 116 -15.57 0.97 -9.79
CA MET A 116 -15.60 2.39 -9.48
C MET A 116 -14.41 3.13 -10.10
N ILE A 117 -14.58 4.42 -10.32
CA ILE A 117 -13.54 5.30 -10.85
C ILE A 117 -13.29 6.40 -9.81
N VAL A 118 -12.02 6.59 -9.47
CA VAL A 118 -11.58 7.64 -8.56
C VAL A 118 -10.58 8.53 -9.27
N SER A 119 -10.90 9.81 -9.37
CA SER A 119 -10.10 10.79 -10.08
C SER A 119 -9.33 11.65 -9.08
N TYR A 120 -8.04 11.81 -9.33
CA TYR A 120 -7.13 12.62 -8.54
C TYR A 120 -6.45 13.67 -9.41
N VAL A 121 -6.23 14.86 -8.86
CA VAL A 121 -5.54 15.96 -9.54
C VAL A 121 -4.41 16.46 -8.66
N ALA A 122 -3.23 16.68 -9.24
CA ALA A 122 -2.08 17.21 -8.52
C ALA A 122 -2.43 18.60 -7.94
N LYS A 123 -2.08 18.82 -6.67
CA LYS A 123 -2.26 20.13 -6.02
C LYS A 123 -1.28 21.16 -6.56
N ASN A 124 -0.12 20.71 -7.04
CA ASN A 124 0.86 21.52 -7.73
C ASN A 124 0.55 21.59 -9.24
N LYS A 125 0.74 22.77 -9.85
CA LYS A 125 0.54 23.02 -11.29
C LYS A 125 1.54 22.30 -12.18
N THR A 126 2.73 21.96 -11.69
CA THR A 126 3.72 21.21 -12.49
C THR A 126 3.40 19.72 -12.54
N GLY A 127 2.53 19.22 -11.66
CA GLY A 127 2.28 17.79 -11.53
C GLY A 127 3.27 17.10 -10.58
N GLU A 128 3.18 15.78 -10.49
CA GLU A 128 3.96 14.96 -9.56
C GLU A 128 4.44 13.68 -10.23
N LYS A 129 5.64 13.22 -9.87
CA LYS A 129 6.22 11.97 -10.40
C LYS A 129 6.02 10.77 -9.47
N ASN A 130 6.19 11.01 -8.17
CA ASN A 130 6.12 9.99 -7.12
C ASN A 130 5.31 10.53 -5.96
N ALA A 131 4.09 10.04 -5.80
CA ALA A 131 3.22 10.50 -4.73
C ALA A 131 2.12 9.49 -4.44
N ILE A 132 1.59 9.54 -3.22
CA ILE A 132 0.33 8.88 -2.89
C ILE A 132 -0.80 9.68 -3.56
N LEU A 133 -1.55 9.02 -4.43
CA LEU A 133 -2.76 9.57 -5.05
C LEU A 133 -3.85 9.74 -3.99
N GLY A 134 -4.09 8.67 -3.23
CA GLY A 134 -5.09 8.63 -2.17
C GLY A 134 -5.22 7.23 -1.59
N SER A 135 -6.26 7.06 -0.79
CA SER A 135 -6.58 5.77 -0.19
C SER A 135 -8.07 5.51 -0.13
N ILE A 136 -8.40 4.22 -0.07
CA ILE A 136 -9.77 3.71 -0.01
C ILE A 136 -9.87 2.77 1.19
N LYS A 137 -10.90 2.96 2.01
CA LYS A 137 -11.19 2.02 3.09
C LYS A 137 -12.10 0.91 2.63
N MET A 138 -11.80 -0.30 3.07
CA MET A 138 -12.53 -1.51 2.72
C MET A 138 -12.66 -2.46 3.90
N VAL A 139 -13.65 -3.35 3.85
CA VAL A 139 -13.89 -4.40 4.85
C VAL A 139 -14.04 -5.75 4.14
N GLY A 140 -13.41 -6.78 4.71
CA GLY A 140 -13.62 -8.16 4.27
C GLY A 140 -14.96 -8.73 4.73
N LEU A 141 -15.70 -9.34 3.81
CA LEU A 141 -17.03 -9.91 4.06
C LEU A 141 -16.99 -11.42 4.30
N LYS A 142 -16.05 -12.14 3.67
CA LYS A 142 -15.94 -13.59 3.79
C LYS A 142 -14.49 -14.06 3.66
N LYS A 143 -14.21 -15.25 4.18
CA LYS A 143 -12.88 -15.88 4.09
C LYS A 143 -12.61 -16.34 2.65
N GLY A 144 -11.42 -16.04 2.14
CA GLY A 144 -10.92 -16.57 0.87
C GLY A 144 -9.92 -15.63 0.23
N GLN A 145 -9.72 -15.78 -1.07
CA GLN A 145 -8.83 -14.93 -1.86
C GLN A 145 -9.65 -14.12 -2.86
N THR A 146 -9.30 -12.85 -3.00
CA THR A 146 -9.84 -11.95 -4.02
C THR A 146 -8.71 -11.12 -4.59
N VAL A 147 -8.90 -10.62 -5.81
CA VAL A 147 -7.98 -9.68 -6.45
C VAL A 147 -8.66 -8.32 -6.54
N ILE A 148 -7.88 -7.27 -6.32
CA ILE A 148 -8.29 -5.88 -6.54
C ILE A 148 -7.37 -5.34 -7.62
N ASN A 149 -7.96 -4.84 -8.71
CA ASN A 149 -7.24 -4.33 -9.88
C ASN A 149 -7.52 -2.86 -10.11
#